data_AF-A0A6B4G2T6-F1
#
_entry.id   AF-A0A6B4G2T6-F1
#
_cell.length_a   1.000
_cell.length_b   1.000
_cell.length_c   1.000
_cell.angle_alpha   90.00
_cell.angle_beta   90.00
_cell.angle_gamma   90.00
#
_symmetry.space_group_name_H-M   'P 1'
#
loop_
_entity.id
_entity.type
_entity.pdbx_description
1 polymer ?
#
loop_
_entity_poly.entity_id
_entity_poly.type
_entity_poly.pdbx_seq_one_letter_code
_entity_poly.pdbx_strand_id
1 'polypeptide(L)' 'MNNLHLNVSGMANNESKTRLLNALDRVKGVQEVAIDLARGTVEVGYNKPANEMNIKNCIEHTGYKVI' A
#
# COMPACT_ATOMS: atom_id res chain seq x y z
N MET A 1 -7.36 4.28 14.70
CA MET A 1 -7.20 4.10 13.24
C MET A 1 -5.85 4.68 12.90
N ASN A 2 -4.97 3.87 12.33
CA ASN A 2 -3.59 4.25 12.05
C ASN A 2 -3.45 4.47 10.55
N ASN A 3 -2.72 5.51 10.18
CA ASN A 3 -2.48 5.85 8.79
C ASN A 3 -0.99 5.69 8.53
N LEU A 4 -0.64 4.91 7.51
CA LEU A 4 0.73 4.68 7.09
C LEU A 4 0.95 5.32 5.73
N HIS A 5 1.87 6.26 5.68
CA HIS A 5 2.37 6.85 4.43
C HIS A 5 3.65 6.17 4.01
N LEU A 6 3.65 5.60 2.81
CA LEU A 6 4.80 4.93 2.20
C LEU A 6 5.10 5.55 0.85
N ASN A 7 6.37 5.85 0.57
CA ASN A 7 6.78 6.08 -0.81
C ASN A 7 7.03 4.74 -1.48
N VAL A 8 6.52 4.58 -2.70
CA VAL A 8 6.68 3.35 -3.45
C VAL A 8 7.26 3.69 -4.82
N SER A 9 8.44 3.15 -5.08
CA SER A 9 9.11 3.27 -6.37
C SER A 9 8.59 2.22 -7.36
N GLY A 10 8.41 2.62 -8.61
CA GLY A 10 8.00 1.73 -9.71
C GLY A 10 6.51 1.75 -10.03
N MET A 11 5.71 2.59 -9.36
CA MET A 11 4.33 2.86 -9.76
C MET A 11 4.29 3.95 -10.82
N ALA A 12 4.26 3.55 -12.09
CA ALA A 12 4.18 4.48 -13.22
C ALA A 12 2.82 4.46 -13.94
N ASN A 13 2.00 3.43 -13.72
CA ASN A 13 0.78 3.19 -14.49
C ASN A 13 -0.42 2.84 -13.60
N ASN A 14 -1.63 3.02 -14.15
CA ASN A 14 -2.89 2.65 -13.48
C ASN A 14 -2.94 1.16 -13.09
N GLU A 15 -2.28 0.29 -13.85
CA GLU A 15 -2.19 -1.14 -13.49
C GLU A 15 -1.46 -1.34 -12.16
N SER A 16 -0.37 -0.58 -11.92
CA SER A 16 0.39 -0.64 -10.68
C SER A 16 -0.46 -0.23 -9.49
N LYS A 17 -1.23 0.86 -9.66
CA LYS A 17 -2.22 1.31 -8.68
C LYS A 17 -3.22 0.21 -8.37
N THR A 18 -3.86 -0.36 -9.39
CA THR A 18 -4.88 -1.40 -9.20
C THR A 18 -4.33 -2.64 -8.51
N ARG A 19 -3.12 -3.11 -8.89
CA ARG A 19 -2.48 -4.27 -8.25
C ARG A 19 -2.21 -4.02 -6.77
N LEU A 20 -1.65 -2.85 -6.43
CA LEU A 20 -1.31 -2.51 -5.05
C LEU A 20 -2.57 -2.39 -4.19
N LEU A 21 -3.60 -1.73 -4.73
CA LEU A 21 -4.89 -1.56 -4.06
C LEU A 21 -5.52 -2.92 -3.75
N ASN A 22 -5.55 -3.83 -4.74
CA ASN A 22 -6.06 -5.19 -4.54
C ASN A 22 -5.22 -6.01 -3.54
N ALA A 23 -3.90 -5.84 -3.52
CA ALA A 23 -3.05 -6.56 -2.57
C ALA A 23 -3.28 -6.07 -1.14
N LEU A 24 -3.33 -4.74 -0.95
CA LEU A 24 -3.53 -4.10 0.35
C LEU A 24 -4.94 -4.29 0.89
N ASP A 25 -5.96 -4.24 0.03
CA ASP A 25 -7.36 -4.49 0.39
C ASP A 25 -7.57 -5.93 0.93
N ARG A 26 -6.78 -6.89 0.45
CA ARG A 26 -6.81 -8.28 0.94
C ARG A 26 -6.14 -8.45 2.30
N VAL A 27 -5.42 -7.45 2.82
CA VAL A 27 -4.77 -7.52 4.13
C VAL A 27 -5.80 -7.34 5.23
N LYS A 28 -6.00 -8.37 6.06
CA LYS A 28 -6.90 -8.30 7.22
C LYS A 28 -6.50 -7.18 8.18
N GLY A 29 -7.39 -6.20 8.35
CA GLY A 29 -7.19 -5.03 9.21
C GLY A 29 -6.90 -3.74 8.44
N VAL A 30 -6.67 -3.81 7.13
CA VAL A 30 -6.72 -2.62 6.26
C VAL A 30 -8.19 -2.21 6.09
N GLN A 31 -8.45 -0.91 6.20
CA GLN A 31 -9.78 -0.31 6.03
C GLN A 31 -9.81 0.63 4.83
N GLU A 32 -8.72 1.38 4.61
CA GLU A 32 -8.63 2.35 3.53
C GLU A 32 -7.25 2.30 2.86
N VAL A 33 -7.24 2.51 1.55
CA VAL A 33 -6.01 2.58 0.75
C VAL A 33 -6.17 3.72 -0.26
N ALA A 34 -5.30 4.71 -0.17
CA ALA A 34 -5.17 5.78 -1.14
C ALA A 34 -3.81 5.69 -1.82
N ILE A 35 -3.79 5.75 -3.15
CA ILE A 35 -2.57 5.68 -3.95
C ILE A 35 -2.49 6.91 -4.82
N ASP A 36 -1.41 7.66 -4.62
CA ASP A 36 -1.14 8.91 -5.31
C ASP A 36 -0.02 8.70 -6.33
N LEU A 37 -0.42 8.40 -7.57
CA LEU A 37 0.52 8.14 -8.67
C LEU A 37 1.33 9.39 -9.05
N ALA A 38 0.76 10.58 -8.86
CA ALA A 38 1.45 11.83 -9.16
C ALA A 38 2.65 12.05 -8.22
N ARG A 39 2.51 11.64 -6.96
CA ARG A 39 3.56 11.75 -5.93
C ARG A 39 4.39 10.47 -5.78
N GLY A 40 3.90 9.34 -6.24
CA GLY A 40 4.49 8.02 -5.97
C GLY A 40 4.30 7.56 -4.52
N THR A 41 3.26 8.07 -3.84
CA THR A 41 2.98 7.78 -2.43
C THR A 41 1.75 6.87 -2.28
N VAL A 42 1.74 6.09 -1.20
CA VAL A 42 0.63 5.23 -0.80
C VAL A 42 0.28 5.53 0.64
N GLU A 43 -0.99 5.78 0.89
CA GLU A 43 -1.56 5.95 2.22
C GLU A 43 -2.42 4.74 2.52
N VAL A 44 -2.16 4.09 3.65
CA VAL A 44 -2.92 2.92 4.09
C VAL A 44 -3.51 3.23 5.46
N GLY A 45 -4.83 3.30 5.54
CA GLY A 45 -5.58 3.32 6.79
C GLY A 45 -5.80 1.89 7.28
N TYR A 46 -5.20 1.54 8.41
CA TYR A 46 -5.26 0.20 8.98
C TYR A 46 -5.54 0.23 10.49
N ASN A 47 -5.97 -0.90 11.00
CA ASN A 47 -6.23 -1.12 12.42
C ASN A 47 -5.81 -2.55 12.80
N LYS A 48 -5.72 -2.83 14.11
CA LYS A 48 -5.41 -4.18 14.58
C LYS A 48 -6.38 -5.19 13.95
N PRO A 49 -5.90 -6.31 13.39
CA PRO A 49 -4.56 -6.90 13.55
C PRO A 49 -3.49 -6.51 12.51
N ALA A 50 -3.79 -5.61 11.56
CA ALA A 50 -2.81 -5.15 10.58
C ALA A 50 -1.74 -4.26 11.23
N ASN A 51 -0.52 -4.36 10.72
CA ASN A 51 0.65 -3.58 11.16
C ASN A 51 1.42 -3.07 9.93
N GLU A 52 2.24 -2.04 10.14
CA GLU A 52 3.05 -1.43 9.07
C GLU A 52 3.95 -2.44 8.37
N MET A 53 4.52 -3.39 9.13
CA MET A 53 5.35 -4.46 8.58
C MET A 53 4.58 -5.37 7.63
N ASN A 54 3.32 -5.71 7.94
CA ASN A 54 2.48 -6.52 7.05
C ASN A 54 2.19 -5.78 5.74
N ILE A 55 1.90 -4.49 5.84
CA ILE A 55 1.60 -3.62 4.69
C ILE A 55 2.83 -3.49 3.79
N LYS A 56 4.00 -3.17 4.37
CA LYS A 56 5.27 -3.08 3.64
C LYS A 56 5.61 -4.41 2.96
N ASN A 57 5.49 -5.52 3.68
CA ASN A 57 5.77 -6.84 3.13
C ASN A 57 4.82 -7.20 1.98
N CYS A 58 3.54 -6.83 2.08
CA CYS A 58 2.57 -7.02 1.01
C CYS A 58 2.95 -6.24 -0.26
N ILE A 59 3.41 -4.99 -0.10
CA ILE A 59 3.90 -4.15 -1.22
C ILE A 59 5.15 -4.77 -1.85
N GLU A 60 6.12 -5.21 -1.05
CA GLU A 60 7.33 -5.87 -1.59
C GLU A 60 6.99 -7.19 -2.31
N HIS A 61 6.04 -7.97 -1.81
CA HIS A 61 5.55 -9.18 -2.47
C HIS A 61 4.90 -8.91 -3.84
N THR A 62 4.34 -7.73 -4.05
CA THR A 62 3.80 -7.33 -5.37
C THR A 62 4.86 -6.89 -6.37
N GLY A 63 6.14 -6.82 -5.96
CA GLY A 63 7.26 -6.44 -6.82
C GLY A 63 7.56 -4.94 -6.83
N TYR A 64 6.96 -4.18 -5.92
CA TYR A 64 7.28 -2.76 -5.74
C TYR A 64 8.18 -2.55 -4.54
N LYS A 65 8.96 -1.46 -4.55
CA LYS A 65 9.90 -1.18 -3.49
C LYS A 65 9.44 0.03 -2.68
N VAL A 66 9.30 -0.16 -1.38
CA VAL A 66 9.03 0.93 -0.43
C VAL A 66 10.35 1.62 -0.10
N ILE A 67 10.40 2.95 -0.17
CA ILE A 67 11.59 3.78 0.14
C ILE A 67 11.31 4.77 1.26
#